data_AF-A0A2V8SXG2-F1
#
_entry.id   AF-A0A2V8SXG2-F1
#
_cell.length_a   1.000
_cell.length_b   1.000
_cell.length_c   1.000
_cell.angle_alpha   90.00
_cell.angle_beta   90.00
_cell.angle_gamma   90.00
#
_symmetry.space_group_name_H-M   'P 1'
#
loop_
_entity.id
_entity.type
_entity.pdbx_description
1 polymer ?
#
loop_
_entity_poly.entity_id
_entity_poly.type
_entity_poly.pdbx_seq_one_letter_code
_entity_poly.pdbx_strand_id
1 'polypeptide(L)'
;MACSVLTAACWWQQNIGLPTLLMLTQSLPCAVTPTESLLPQIVSEAAGADPAWVVSGVAWTARGMKTLWIFKTRSRVRVIGHEVTTGATLRFQRHGLDGPIEDEMTIDNPRRESVLPGGARELLDTYSFITSYVFYPDPGCYCFDIDIERSTRRITVQVK
;
A
#
# COMPACT_ATOMS: atom_id res chain seq x y z
N MET A 1 45.61 63.34 -18.45
CA MET A 1 44.19 63.70 -18.64
C MET A 1 43.41 63.05 -17.52
N ALA A 2 42.87 63.90 -16.64
CA ALA A 2 42.07 63.53 -15.49
C ALA A 2 40.59 63.54 -15.87
N CYS A 3 39.79 62.69 -15.23
CA CYS A 3 38.50 63.11 -14.68
C CYS A 3 38.00 62.08 -13.66
N SER A 4 38.03 62.46 -12.39
CA SER A 4 37.21 61.93 -11.31
C SER A 4 36.02 62.87 -11.11
N VAL A 5 34.86 62.36 -10.65
CA VAL A 5 33.78 62.98 -9.81
C VAL A 5 32.66 61.91 -9.70
N LEU A 6 32.42 61.27 -8.53
CA LEU A 6 31.37 61.53 -7.50
C LEU A 6 29.94 61.44 -8.09
N THR A 7 28.88 60.83 -7.53
CA THR A 7 28.34 60.58 -6.17
C THR A 7 27.07 59.72 -6.42
N ALA A 8 26.56 58.82 -5.59
CA ALA A 8 25.79 59.11 -4.38
C ALA A 8 25.34 57.78 -3.74
N ALA A 9 25.22 57.78 -2.41
CA ALA A 9 24.70 56.70 -1.58
C ALA A 9 23.17 56.55 -1.68
N CYS A 10 22.66 55.35 -1.42
CA CYS A 10 21.41 55.15 -0.69
C CYS A 10 21.44 53.77 -0.02
N TRP A 11 21.69 53.81 1.29
CA TRP A 11 21.41 52.73 2.22
C TRP A 11 19.89 52.53 2.32
N TRP A 12 19.38 51.31 2.16
CA TRP A 12 18.24 50.84 2.95
C TRP A 12 18.37 49.35 3.22
N GLN A 13 18.46 49.08 4.52
CA GLN A 13 18.47 47.81 5.20
C GLN A 13 17.02 47.32 5.23
N GLN A 14 16.71 46.24 4.50
CA GLN A 14 15.44 45.53 4.68
C GLN A 14 15.71 44.21 5.39
N ASN A 15 15.57 44.26 6.72
CA ASN A 15 15.17 43.13 7.53
C ASN A 15 13.86 42.59 6.95
N ILE A 16 13.92 41.49 6.21
CA ILE A 16 12.74 40.66 5.95
C ILE A 16 12.94 39.40 6.78
N GLY A 17 12.26 39.37 7.91
CA GLY A 17 12.14 38.18 8.74
C GLY A 17 11.65 37.03 7.87
N LEU A 18 12.38 35.92 7.92
CA LEU A 18 11.94 34.64 7.40
C LEU A 18 10.53 34.36 7.92
N PRO A 19 9.50 34.28 7.05
CA PRO A 19 8.24 33.74 7.49
C PRO A 19 8.52 32.28 7.81
N THR A 20 8.28 31.91 9.06
CA THR A 20 8.16 30.53 9.52
C THR A 20 7.37 29.76 8.45
N LEU A 21 8.05 28.88 7.73
CA LEU A 21 7.44 27.88 6.85
C LEU A 21 6.61 26.98 7.76
N LEU A 22 5.37 27.39 8.01
CA LEU A 22 4.27 26.49 8.35
C LEU A 22 4.17 25.54 7.15
N MET A 23 4.90 24.43 7.22
CA MET A 23 4.63 23.27 6.40
C MET A 23 3.23 22.82 6.78
N LEU A 24 2.24 23.34 6.06
CA LEU A 24 0.97 22.68 5.86
C LEU A 24 1.30 21.32 5.23
N THR A 25 1.55 20.31 6.06
CA THR A 25 1.35 18.92 5.68
C THR A 25 -0.15 18.77 5.44
N GLN A 26 -0.62 19.28 4.31
CA GLN A 26 -1.91 18.89 3.77
C GLN A 26 -1.81 17.37 3.63
N SER A 27 -2.58 16.65 4.43
CA SER A 27 -2.78 15.23 4.25
C SER A 27 -3.28 15.03 2.83
N LEU A 28 -2.37 14.61 1.94
CA LEU A 28 -2.73 14.28 0.57
C LEU A 28 -3.82 13.21 0.66
N PRO A 29 -4.98 13.40 -0.01
CA PRO A 29 -6.02 12.40 -0.01
C PRO A 29 -5.43 11.08 -0.53
N CYS A 30 -5.70 9.99 0.19
CA CYS A 30 -5.20 8.66 -0.17
C CYS A 30 -5.61 8.34 -1.61
N ALA A 31 -4.63 8.18 -2.51
CA ALA A 31 -4.87 7.79 -3.89
C ALA A 31 -5.20 6.30 -3.94
N VAL A 32 -6.40 5.93 -3.49
CA VAL A 32 -6.87 4.54 -3.38
C VAL A 32 -6.98 3.91 -4.76
N THR A 33 -6.48 2.68 -4.89
CA THR A 33 -6.63 1.88 -6.11
C THR A 33 -8.11 1.54 -6.32
N PRO A 34 -8.66 1.71 -7.54
CA PRO A 34 -10.04 1.32 -7.84
C PRO A 34 -10.36 -0.13 -7.47
N THR A 35 -11.61 -0.37 -7.09
CA THR A 35 -12.12 -1.72 -6.83
C THR A 35 -12.76 -2.33 -8.07
N GLU A 36 -12.64 -3.64 -8.21
CA GLU A 36 -13.25 -4.44 -9.26
C GLU A 36 -14.14 -5.53 -8.66
N SER A 37 -15.28 -5.77 -9.30
CA SER A 37 -16.19 -6.88 -8.98
C SER A 37 -15.81 -8.13 -9.79
N LEU A 38 -14.69 -8.77 -9.41
CA LEU A 38 -14.12 -9.92 -10.13
C LEU A 38 -15.02 -11.16 -10.09
N LEU A 39 -15.48 -11.51 -8.89
CA LEU A 39 -16.21 -12.74 -8.59
C LEU A 39 -17.35 -12.41 -7.62
N PRO A 40 -18.36 -11.62 -8.06
CA PRO A 40 -19.35 -10.98 -7.18
C PRO A 40 -20.15 -11.94 -6.28
N GLN A 41 -20.27 -13.21 -6.68
CA GLN A 41 -21.02 -14.21 -5.92
C GLN A 41 -20.17 -14.89 -4.82
N ILE A 42 -18.87 -14.63 -4.77
CA ILE A 42 -17.91 -15.41 -3.97
C ILE A 42 -17.03 -14.50 -3.11
N VAL A 43 -16.59 -13.36 -3.65
CA VAL A 43 -15.77 -12.37 -2.94
C VAL A 43 -16.39 -10.99 -3.11
N SER A 44 -16.24 -10.15 -2.09
CA SER A 44 -16.55 -8.72 -2.19
C SER A 44 -15.64 -8.03 -3.21
N GLU A 45 -15.96 -6.77 -3.54
CA GLU A 45 -15.12 -5.96 -4.42
C GLU A 45 -13.67 -5.92 -3.94
N ALA A 46 -12.74 -6.06 -4.88
CA ALA A 46 -11.32 -6.16 -4.60
C ALA A 46 -10.57 -4.98 -5.20
N ALA A 47 -9.72 -4.31 -4.42
CA ALA A 47 -8.84 -3.27 -4.94
C ALA A 47 -7.69 -3.91 -5.73
N GLY A 48 -7.42 -3.43 -6.94
CA GLY A 48 -6.35 -3.97 -7.79
C GLY A 48 -6.76 -4.12 -9.25
N ALA A 49 -5.92 -4.79 -10.01
CA ALA A 49 -6.10 -5.10 -11.43
C ALA A 49 -5.22 -6.31 -11.79
N ASP A 50 -5.42 -6.90 -12.98
CA ASP A 50 -4.63 -8.06 -13.44
C ASP A 50 -3.11 -7.82 -13.29
N PRO A 51 -2.36 -8.67 -12.54
CA PRO A 51 -2.74 -9.99 -12.00
C PRO A 51 -2.97 -10.07 -10.48
N ALA A 52 -3.14 -8.94 -9.77
CA ALA A 52 -3.20 -8.93 -8.31
C ALA A 52 -4.30 -8.01 -7.76
N TRP A 53 -5.05 -8.55 -6.80
CA TRP A 53 -6.10 -7.82 -6.09
C TRP A 53 -6.10 -8.16 -4.61
N VAL A 54 -6.68 -7.26 -3.81
CA VAL A 54 -6.83 -7.40 -2.37
C VAL A 54 -8.25 -7.07 -1.93
N VAL A 55 -8.80 -7.91 -1.07
CA VAL A 55 -10.04 -7.68 -0.33
C VAL A 55 -9.67 -7.53 1.13
N SER A 56 -9.86 -6.33 1.66
CA SER A 56 -9.65 -6.05 3.09
C SER A 56 -10.92 -6.36 3.87
N GLY A 57 -10.77 -6.97 5.04
CA GLY A 57 -11.87 -7.16 5.98
C GLY A 57 -12.43 -5.84 6.49
N VAL A 58 -13.56 -5.93 7.20
CA VAL A 58 -14.30 -4.75 7.70
C VAL A 58 -14.01 -4.43 9.18
N ALA A 59 -13.25 -5.28 9.87
CA ALA A 59 -13.02 -5.15 11.30
C ALA A 59 -11.54 -5.32 11.63
N TRP A 60 -11.00 -4.31 12.31
CA TRP A 60 -9.69 -4.38 12.94
C TRP A 60 -9.81 -5.20 14.23
N THR A 61 -8.99 -6.23 14.36
CA THR A 61 -8.86 -7.00 15.59
C THR A 61 -7.49 -6.79 16.20
N ALA A 62 -7.31 -7.13 17.48
CA ALA A 62 -5.97 -7.18 18.10
C ALA A 62 -4.98 -8.11 17.34
N ARG A 63 -5.48 -8.94 16.43
CA ARG A 63 -4.72 -9.89 15.60
C ARG A 63 -4.55 -9.39 14.15
N GLY A 64 -4.71 -8.08 13.93
CA GLY A 64 -4.69 -7.48 12.60
C GLY A 64 -6.04 -7.56 11.89
N MET A 65 -6.06 -7.10 10.65
CA MET A 65 -7.23 -7.16 9.77
C MET A 65 -7.10 -8.37 8.85
N LYS A 66 -8.14 -9.21 8.80
CA LYS A 66 -8.18 -10.34 7.89
C LYS A 66 -8.24 -9.84 6.45
N THR A 67 -7.34 -10.35 5.62
CA THR A 67 -7.17 -9.91 4.24
C THR A 67 -7.16 -11.13 3.33
N LEU A 68 -7.86 -11.02 2.19
CA LEU A 68 -7.85 -12.00 1.12
C LEU A 68 -7.12 -11.41 -0.08
N TRP A 69 -6.10 -12.11 -0.55
CA TRP A 69 -5.36 -11.76 -1.74
C TRP A 69 -5.79 -12.68 -2.88
N ILE A 70 -5.99 -12.09 -4.06
CA ILE A 70 -6.37 -12.80 -5.27
C ILE A 70 -5.25 -12.59 -6.27
N PHE A 71 -4.65 -13.68 -6.75
CA PHE A 71 -3.59 -13.64 -7.73
C PHE A 71 -3.93 -14.46 -8.96
N LYS A 72 -3.79 -13.87 -10.13
CA LYS A 72 -3.89 -14.54 -11.44
C LYS A 72 -2.49 -14.89 -11.94
N THR A 73 -1.76 -15.68 -11.15
CA THR A 73 -0.41 -16.15 -11.47
C THR A 73 -0.14 -17.50 -10.83
N ARG A 74 0.85 -18.22 -11.36
CA ARG A 74 1.40 -19.44 -10.75
C ARG A 74 2.79 -19.22 -10.18
N SER A 75 3.38 -18.07 -10.44
CA SER A 75 4.74 -17.73 -10.05
C SER A 75 4.78 -17.28 -8.60
N ARG A 76 5.96 -17.36 -7.98
CA ARG A 76 6.18 -16.86 -6.63
C ARG A 76 5.74 -15.39 -6.54
N VAL A 77 5.05 -15.06 -5.46
CA VAL A 77 4.59 -13.70 -5.16
C VAL A 77 5.26 -13.24 -3.87
N ARG A 78 5.66 -11.97 -3.84
CA ARG A 78 6.11 -11.31 -2.63
C ARG A 78 5.33 -10.02 -2.44
N VAL A 79 4.91 -9.75 -1.21
CA VAL A 79 4.11 -8.57 -0.85
C VAL A 79 4.80 -7.85 0.30
N ILE A 80 5.05 -6.56 0.10
CA ILE A 80 5.54 -5.64 1.14
C ILE A 80 4.49 -4.56 1.31
N GLY A 81 4.13 -4.26 2.56
CA GLY A 81 3.19 -3.18 2.87
C GLY A 81 3.91 -2.01 3.53
N HIS A 82 3.47 -0.79 3.24
CA HIS A 82 3.93 0.41 3.93
C HIS A 82 2.81 1.44 4.12
N GLU A 83 2.90 2.19 5.21
CA GLU A 83 2.09 3.38 5.44
C GLU A 83 2.60 4.52 4.55
N VAL A 84 1.70 5.17 3.82
CA VAL A 84 2.07 6.11 2.75
C VAL A 84 2.76 7.36 3.28
N THR A 85 2.42 7.81 4.49
CA THR A 85 2.94 9.07 5.05
C THR A 85 4.30 8.89 5.72
N THR A 86 4.43 7.90 6.59
CA THR A 86 5.64 7.66 7.40
C THR A 86 6.60 6.66 6.77
N GLY A 87 6.14 5.85 5.81
CA GLY A 87 6.90 4.73 5.26
C GLY A 87 7.02 3.53 6.20
N ALA A 88 6.30 3.51 7.33
CA ALA A 88 6.33 2.41 8.28
C ALA A 88 5.92 1.08 7.61
N THR A 89 6.76 0.06 7.76
CA THR A 89 6.52 -1.26 7.17
C THR A 89 5.38 -1.98 7.89
N LEU A 90 4.47 -2.55 7.11
CA LEU A 90 3.39 -3.39 7.62
C LEU A 90 3.88 -4.80 7.87
N ARG A 91 3.27 -5.44 8.86
CA ARG A 91 3.52 -6.85 9.17
C ARG A 91 2.37 -7.72 8.68
N PHE A 92 2.71 -8.95 8.36
CA PHE A 92 1.80 -9.96 7.83
C PHE A 92 1.85 -11.20 8.71
N GLN A 93 0.72 -11.86 8.87
CA GLN A 93 0.65 -13.21 9.45
C GLN A 93 -0.13 -14.12 8.51
N ARG A 94 0.49 -15.25 8.15
CA ARG A 94 -0.09 -16.26 7.25
C ARG A 94 -0.36 -17.56 7.99
N HIS A 95 -1.06 -18.49 7.33
CA HIS A 95 -1.32 -19.84 7.84
C HIS A 95 -2.17 -19.89 9.12
N GLY A 96 -3.03 -18.88 9.32
CA GLY A 96 -3.88 -18.78 10.50
C GLY A 96 -3.23 -17.92 11.60
N LEU A 97 -3.74 -18.08 12.83
CA LEU A 97 -3.38 -17.21 13.95
C LEU A 97 -2.09 -17.63 14.68
N ASP A 98 -1.59 -18.82 14.37
CA ASP A 98 -0.37 -19.39 14.97
C ASP A 98 0.85 -19.28 14.04
N GLY A 99 0.67 -18.72 12.84
CA GLY A 99 1.78 -18.49 11.92
C GLY A 99 2.71 -17.37 12.37
N PRO A 100 3.94 -17.32 11.82
CA PRO A 100 4.88 -16.25 12.14
C PRO A 100 4.33 -14.89 11.67
N ILE A 101 4.75 -13.84 12.38
CA ILE A 101 4.54 -12.45 11.97
C ILE A 101 5.81 -11.98 11.27
N GLU A 102 5.67 -11.51 10.04
CA GLU A 102 6.79 -11.20 9.14
C GLU A 102 6.59 -9.81 8.51
N ASP A 103 7.67 -9.12 8.16
CA ASP A 103 7.64 -7.78 7.53
C ASP A 103 7.32 -7.83 6.02
N GLU A 104 7.33 -9.04 5.45
CA GLU A 104 6.90 -9.31 4.08
C GLU A 104 6.12 -10.62 4.03
N MET A 105 5.20 -10.72 3.08
CA MET A 105 4.52 -11.97 2.77
C MET A 105 5.13 -12.55 1.49
N THR A 106 5.80 -13.70 1.61
CA THR A 106 6.22 -14.51 0.46
C THR A 106 5.25 -15.68 0.27
N ILE A 107 4.82 -15.91 -0.97
CA ILE A 107 3.99 -17.04 -1.41
C ILE A 107 4.77 -17.79 -2.48
N ASP A 108 5.35 -18.94 -2.14
CA ASP A 108 6.22 -19.69 -3.04
C ASP A 108 5.43 -20.41 -4.13
N ASN A 109 4.25 -20.93 -3.80
CA ASN A 109 3.37 -21.60 -4.75
C ASN A 109 1.90 -21.20 -4.51
N PRO A 110 1.43 -20.12 -5.16
CA PRO A 110 0.07 -19.61 -4.94
C PRO A 110 -1.02 -20.66 -5.11
N ARG A 111 -0.89 -21.57 -6.08
CA ARG A 111 -1.88 -22.62 -6.34
C ARG A 111 -1.96 -23.63 -5.21
N ARG A 112 -0.81 -24.08 -4.69
CA ARG A 112 -0.75 -25.05 -3.59
C ARG A 112 -1.22 -24.45 -2.27
N GLU A 113 -0.96 -23.17 -2.08
CA GLU A 113 -1.30 -22.43 -0.85
C GLU A 113 -2.70 -21.81 -0.90
N SER A 114 -3.38 -21.89 -2.04
CA SER A 114 -4.70 -21.31 -2.24
C SER A 114 -5.74 -21.97 -1.34
N VAL A 115 -6.55 -21.13 -0.70
CA VAL A 115 -7.80 -21.57 -0.07
C VAL A 115 -8.92 -21.67 -1.11
N LEU A 116 -10.01 -22.35 -0.75
CA LEU A 116 -11.22 -22.48 -1.57
C LEU A 116 -12.32 -21.54 -1.04
N PRO A 117 -12.50 -20.33 -1.59
CA PRO A 117 -13.64 -19.51 -1.23
C PRO A 117 -14.93 -20.15 -1.79
N GLY A 118 -15.91 -20.41 -0.93
CA GLY A 118 -17.24 -20.88 -1.34
C GLY A 118 -17.30 -22.26 -2.02
N GLY A 119 -16.21 -23.02 -2.06
CA GLY A 119 -16.17 -24.36 -2.67
C GLY A 119 -16.05 -24.39 -4.20
N ALA A 120 -15.92 -23.23 -4.86
CA ALA A 120 -15.79 -23.12 -6.33
C ALA A 120 -14.38 -23.53 -6.80
N ARG A 121 -14.19 -24.83 -7.01
CA ARG A 121 -12.88 -25.42 -7.38
C ARG A 121 -12.40 -24.98 -8.75
N GLU A 122 -13.32 -24.74 -9.68
CA GLU A 122 -13.04 -24.31 -11.05
C GLU A 122 -12.27 -22.97 -11.11
N LEU A 123 -12.40 -22.13 -10.08
CA LEU A 123 -11.67 -20.88 -10.01
C LEU A 123 -10.17 -21.07 -9.74
N LEU A 124 -9.78 -22.17 -9.11
CA LEU A 124 -8.38 -22.46 -8.77
C LEU A 124 -7.49 -22.74 -9.98
N ASP A 125 -8.08 -22.92 -11.16
CA ASP A 125 -7.32 -23.06 -12.40
C ASP A 125 -6.83 -21.70 -12.93
N THR A 126 -7.50 -20.61 -12.53
CA THR A 126 -7.21 -19.23 -12.96
C THR A 126 -6.65 -18.38 -11.84
N TYR A 127 -7.23 -18.47 -10.64
CA TYR A 127 -6.93 -17.60 -9.50
C TYR A 127 -6.40 -18.41 -8.32
N SER A 128 -5.47 -17.81 -7.58
CA SER A 128 -5.06 -18.27 -6.26
C SER A 128 -5.58 -17.31 -5.20
N PHE A 129 -6.16 -17.86 -4.14
CA PHE A 129 -6.76 -17.14 -3.02
C PHE A 129 -5.91 -17.33 -1.78
N ILE A 130 -5.22 -16.29 -1.34
CA ILE A 130 -4.31 -16.37 -0.19
C ILE A 130 -4.91 -15.56 0.96
N THR A 131 -5.02 -16.18 2.13
CA THR A 131 -5.46 -15.49 3.34
C THR A 131 -4.27 -15.04 4.17
N SER A 132 -4.37 -13.84 4.75
CA SER A 132 -3.43 -13.34 5.75
C SER A 132 -4.15 -12.44 6.76
N TYR A 133 -3.43 -12.06 7.80
CA TYR A 133 -3.73 -10.90 8.62
C TYR A 133 -2.70 -9.82 8.31
N VAL A 134 -3.15 -8.58 8.11
CA VAL A 134 -2.28 -7.40 7.96
C VAL A 134 -2.40 -6.54 9.21
N PHE A 135 -1.26 -6.18 9.79
CA PHE A 135 -1.18 -5.39 11.00
C PHE A 135 -0.97 -3.92 10.65
N TYR A 136 -2.07 -3.19 10.60
CA TYR A 136 -2.06 -1.73 10.50
C TYR A 136 -1.83 -1.15 11.89
N PRO A 137 -0.93 -0.17 12.06
CA PRO A 137 -0.72 0.48 13.36
C PRO A 137 -1.88 1.43 13.72
N ASP A 138 -2.44 2.13 12.73
CA ASP A 138 -3.46 3.18 12.87
C ASP A 138 -4.40 3.21 11.65
N PRO A 139 -5.57 3.86 11.69
CA PRO A 139 -6.33 4.17 10.47
C PRO A 139 -5.49 5.09 9.57
N GLY A 140 -5.47 4.83 8.27
CA GLY A 140 -4.54 5.53 7.38
C GLY A 140 -4.54 5.07 5.93
N CYS A 141 -3.59 5.59 5.17
CA CYS A 141 -3.36 5.22 3.78
C CYS A 141 -2.17 4.27 3.70
N TYR A 142 -2.39 3.13 3.05
CA TYR A 142 -1.41 2.06 2.99
C TYR A 142 -1.25 1.60 1.55
N CYS A 143 -0.03 1.22 1.19
CA CYS A 143 0.19 0.62 -0.11
C CYS A 143 1.03 -0.64 -0.03
N PHE A 144 0.75 -1.52 -0.98
CA PHE A 144 1.33 -2.83 -1.12
C PHE A 144 2.10 -2.89 -2.42
N ASP A 145 3.40 -3.13 -2.31
CA ASP A 145 4.24 -3.50 -3.45
C ASP A 145 4.20 -5.02 -3.59
N ILE A 146 3.66 -5.47 -4.72
CA ILE A 146 3.42 -6.87 -5.04
C ILE A 146 4.35 -7.25 -6.18
N ASP A 147 5.39 -8.00 -5.85
CA ASP A 147 6.37 -8.51 -6.80
C ASP A 147 5.89 -9.85 -7.35
N ILE A 148 5.73 -9.92 -8.66
CA ILE A 148 5.38 -11.13 -9.41
C ILE A 148 6.38 -11.24 -10.56
N GLU A 149 7.23 -12.26 -10.48
CA GLU A 149 8.34 -12.50 -11.41
C GLU A 149 9.31 -11.31 -11.53
N ARG A 150 9.15 -10.48 -12.58
CA ARG A 150 9.98 -9.30 -12.86
C ARG A 150 9.16 -8.01 -12.89
N SER A 151 7.94 -8.06 -12.36
CA SER A 151 7.03 -6.92 -12.33
C SER A 151 6.60 -6.63 -10.90
N THR A 152 6.56 -5.35 -10.55
CA THR A 152 6.01 -4.87 -9.29
C THR A 152 4.69 -4.17 -9.59
N ARG A 153 3.64 -4.53 -8.85
CA ARG A 153 2.35 -3.84 -8.84
C ARG A 153 2.17 -3.12 -7.53
N ARG A 154 1.53 -1.95 -7.59
CA ARG A 154 1.19 -1.19 -6.40
C ARG A 154 -0.32 -1.15 -6.21
N ILE A 155 -0.78 -1.56 -5.03
CA ILE A 155 -2.18 -1.41 -4.62
C ILE A 155 -2.21 -0.52 -3.38
N THR A 156 -2.98 0.56 -3.44
CA THR A 156 -3.17 1.50 -2.34
C THR A 156 -4.57 1.34 -1.78
N VAL A 157 -4.69 1.21 -0.46
CA VAL A 157 -5.96 1.08 0.26
C VAL A 157 -6.04 2.12 1.37
N GLN A 158 -7.27 2.58 1.65
CA GLN A 158 -7.55 3.39 2.83
C GLN A 158 -8.19 2.51 3.90
N VAL A 159 -7.58 2.48 5.08
CA VAL A 159 -8.12 1.82 6.28
C VAL A 159 -8.72 2.90 7.17
N LYS A 160 -9.96 2.67 7.63
CA LYS A 160 -10.75 3.62 8.43
C LYS A 160 -11.02 3.07 9.81
#